data_AF-A0A9P7UJ01-F1
#
_entry.id   AF-A0A9P7UJ01-F1
#
_cell.length_a   1.000
_cell.length_b   1.000
_cell.length_c   1.000
_cell.angle_alpha   90.00
_cell.angle_beta   90.00
_cell.angle_gamma   90.00
#
_symmetry.space_group_name_H-M   'P 1'
#
loop_
_entity.id
_entity.type
_entity.pdbx_description
1 polymer ?
#
loop_
_entity_poly.entity_id
_entity_poly.type
_entity_poly.pdbx_seq_one_letter_code
_entity_poly.pdbx_strand_id
1 'polypeptide(L)'
;MRFTSSSQILLKKTSVVFLKKNGKPVELNVRRKLKLRSDSRPGSYPANDHFNPDSGKGFGPGHGSPNSENIDFSRLRVDLDAQRESIDRIDTAGFQVVSQFDSAVSRIEKEMAKLNSTLDQLQNDFDLHKADLKSVKIEVSSGEYTTQNSPKLSRLESQVRTANAAISEMKKLSEEVKRENVELRNDLLISRKDYKKLENADLGLQANMAKMNETVKNILDMNMNSAKETATLRIELGQLRQIMDQDGKKKVDLSKQQIPSRELDILTSNMTKIGARASQVETLQMEFDIFKSRIQRLEASAEHISPCEELQLASIQQSKSAATSGSPNDAYPMSDELHQEAPAKVFNEATPASLKVSQPTSRKRKAPAEKVAGAGQGNKSPRLARSGAIDKRSIKKPRASLPADSKL
;
A
#
# COMPACT_ATOMS: atom_id res chain seq x y z
N MET A 1 2.64 35.17 -4.66
CA MET A 1 1.74 36.32 -4.44
C MET A 1 1.01 36.07 -3.13
N ARG A 2 1.14 36.95 -2.12
CA ARG A 2 0.29 36.90 -0.93
C ARG A 2 -0.61 38.13 -0.99
N PHE A 3 -1.92 37.91 -0.99
CA PHE A 3 -2.91 38.97 -0.84
C PHE A 3 -3.29 39.03 0.63
N THR A 4 -3.00 40.15 1.30
CA THR A 4 -3.59 40.48 2.59
C THR A 4 -4.60 41.61 2.39
N SER A 5 -5.68 41.52 3.16
CA SER A 5 -6.87 42.36 3.16
C SER A 5 -6.56 43.83 3.43
N SER A 6 -6.23 44.59 2.37
CA SER A 6 -6.37 46.06 2.24
C SER A 6 -5.57 46.54 1.02
N SER A 7 -6.10 46.39 -0.19
CA SER A 7 -5.67 47.05 -1.46
C SER A 7 -4.17 47.32 -1.69
N GLN A 8 -3.27 46.52 -1.12
CA GLN A 8 -1.83 46.72 -1.15
C GLN A 8 -1.18 45.46 -1.70
N ILE A 9 -0.49 45.61 -2.84
CA ILE A 9 0.22 44.52 -3.49
C ILE A 9 1.70 44.65 -3.15
N LEU A 10 2.25 43.65 -2.44
CA LEU A 10 3.67 43.60 -2.14
C LEU A 10 4.41 42.86 -3.27
N LEU A 11 5.31 43.55 -3.95
CA LEU A 11 6.04 43.02 -5.11
C LEU A 11 7.55 43.13 -4.88
N LYS A 12 8.28 42.05 -5.18
CA LYS A 12 9.75 42.06 -5.16
C LYS A 12 10.27 42.74 -6.43
N LYS A 13 11.04 43.82 -6.30
CA LYS A 13 11.53 44.66 -7.42
C LYS A 13 12.27 43.85 -8.51
N THR A 14 12.95 42.78 -8.14
CA THR A 14 13.71 41.93 -9.07
C THR A 14 12.86 40.95 -9.87
N SER A 15 11.56 40.85 -9.60
CA SER A 15 10.74 39.73 -10.10
C SER A 15 9.63 40.13 -11.07
N VAL A 16 9.46 41.42 -11.39
CA VAL A 16 8.37 41.87 -12.28
C VAL A 16 8.82 43.05 -13.14
N VAL A 17 8.59 42.95 -14.46
CA VAL A 17 8.73 44.05 -15.42
C VAL A 17 7.32 44.44 -15.87
N PHE A 18 6.94 45.70 -15.68
CA PHE A 18 5.64 46.20 -16.12
C PHE A 18 5.77 46.75 -17.53
N LEU A 19 4.92 46.30 -18.45
CA LEU A 19 4.91 46.75 -19.84
C LEU A 19 3.62 47.53 -20.12
N LYS A 20 3.69 48.60 -20.92
CA LYS A 20 2.50 49.24 -21.50
C LYS A 20 1.86 48.30 -22.53
N LYS A 21 0.64 48.61 -22.99
CA LYS A 21 -0.03 47.92 -24.11
C LYS A 21 0.81 47.85 -25.40
N ASN A 22 1.82 48.71 -25.53
CA ASN A 22 2.77 48.72 -26.66
C ASN A 22 4.09 47.98 -26.38
N GLY A 23 4.18 47.19 -25.31
CA GLY A 23 5.35 46.36 -24.98
C GLY A 23 6.56 47.11 -24.41
N LYS A 24 6.49 48.44 -24.20
CA LYS A 24 7.59 49.22 -23.60
C LYS A 24 7.54 49.17 -22.07
N PRO A 25 8.70 49.09 -21.38
CA PRO A 25 8.74 49.06 -19.93
C PRO A 25 8.22 50.37 -19.32
N VAL A 26 7.41 50.22 -18.26
CA VAL A 26 6.86 51.31 -17.45
C VAL A 26 7.65 51.37 -16.15
N GLU A 27 8.17 52.55 -15.84
CA GLU A 27 8.70 52.82 -14.52
C GLU A 27 7.55 53.10 -13.56
N LEU A 28 7.39 52.25 -12.54
CA LEU A 28 6.39 52.45 -11.50
C LEU A 28 6.87 53.46 -10.47
N ASN A 29 6.02 54.44 -10.15
CA ASN A 29 6.25 55.36 -9.05
C ASN A 29 5.98 54.64 -7.71
N VAL A 30 7.03 54.16 -7.06
CA VAL A 30 6.95 53.40 -5.80
C VAL A 30 6.84 54.37 -4.62
N ARG A 31 5.64 54.46 -4.03
CA ARG A 31 5.36 55.35 -2.88
C ARG A 31 6.06 54.95 -1.58
N ARG A 32 6.30 53.65 -1.34
CA ARG A 32 6.92 53.15 -0.10
C ARG A 32 7.82 51.97 -0.41
N LYS A 33 9.11 52.06 -0.03
CA LYS A 33 10.10 50.99 -0.17
C LYS A 33 10.33 50.34 1.18
N LEU A 34 10.04 49.05 1.31
CA LEU A 34 10.35 48.26 2.50
C LEU A 34 11.73 47.62 2.31
N LYS A 35 12.69 47.97 3.18
CA LYS A 35 14.03 47.39 3.19
C LYS A 35 13.97 46.08 3.97
N LEU A 36 13.80 44.97 3.25
CA LEU A 36 13.89 43.64 3.86
C LEU A 36 15.35 43.37 4.25
N ARG A 37 15.56 42.79 5.42
CA ARG A 37 16.88 42.41 5.92
C ARG A 37 17.53 41.49 4.88
N SER A 38 18.65 41.91 4.32
CA SER A 38 19.41 41.12 3.37
C SER A 38 19.82 39.82 4.07
N ASP A 39 19.48 38.66 3.52
CA ASP A 39 20.16 37.41 3.82
C ASP A 39 21.58 37.51 3.22
N SER A 40 22.43 38.32 3.84
CA SER A 40 23.88 38.24 3.65
C SER A 40 24.33 36.95 4.32
N ARG A 41 24.27 35.88 3.52
CA ARG A 41 24.93 34.59 3.72
C ARG A 41 26.42 34.86 3.95
N PRO A 42 26.99 34.66 5.16
CA PRO A 42 28.43 34.63 5.34
C PRO A 42 28.88 33.17 5.16
N GLY A 43 29.57 32.87 4.06
CA GLY A 43 30.06 31.51 3.83
C GLY A 43 30.42 31.19 2.39
N SER A 44 31.27 32.01 1.77
CA SER A 44 32.18 31.53 0.73
C SER A 44 33.59 31.60 1.30
N TYR A 45 34.14 30.46 1.69
CA TYR A 45 35.54 30.34 2.09
C TYR A 45 36.42 30.37 0.83
N PRO A 46 37.44 31.25 0.74
CA PRO A 46 38.62 30.96 -0.03
C PRO A 46 39.62 30.14 0.81
N ALA A 47 40.40 29.34 0.11
CA ALA A 47 41.42 28.46 0.64
C ALA A 47 42.56 29.22 1.34
N ASN A 48 43.17 28.53 2.30
CA ASN A 48 44.47 28.78 2.93
C ASN A 48 44.63 30.10 3.69
N ASP A 49 44.59 30.02 5.02
CA ASP A 49 45.77 30.41 5.79
C ASP A 49 45.75 29.88 7.23
N HIS A 50 46.95 29.54 7.69
CA HIS A 50 47.32 29.10 9.03
C HIS A 50 47.11 30.22 10.08
N PHE A 51 46.71 29.81 11.29
CA PHE A 51 47.14 30.27 12.64
C PHE A 51 46.03 30.43 13.69
N ASN A 52 46.16 29.55 14.69
CA ASN A 52 45.94 29.67 16.14
C ASN A 52 44.54 29.80 16.76
N PRO A 53 44.19 28.88 17.70
CA PRO A 53 43.06 29.02 18.60
C PRO A 53 43.55 29.62 19.93
N ASP A 54 43.24 30.88 20.20
CA ASP A 54 43.27 31.37 21.58
C ASP A 54 42.30 32.52 21.77
N SER A 55 41.18 32.23 22.44
CA SER A 55 40.41 33.16 23.26
C SER A 55 39.23 32.41 23.87
N GLY A 56 39.49 31.75 25.00
CA GLY A 56 38.45 31.35 25.93
C GLY A 56 37.92 32.55 26.72
N LYS A 57 36.60 32.64 26.89
CA LYS A 57 35.88 32.83 28.17
C LYS A 57 34.44 33.26 27.92
N GLY A 58 33.49 32.55 28.52
CA GLY A 58 32.11 33.03 28.67
C GLY A 58 31.12 31.90 28.95
N PHE A 59 31.00 31.53 30.21
CA PHE A 59 30.12 30.50 30.76
C PHE A 59 28.62 30.73 30.47
N GLY A 60 27.90 29.61 30.26
CA GLY A 60 26.45 29.52 30.49
C GLY A 60 25.81 28.26 29.88
N PRO A 61 25.65 27.15 30.64
CA PRO A 61 24.82 26.01 30.24
C PRO A 61 23.35 26.32 30.57
N GLY A 62 22.67 27.00 29.66
CA GLY A 62 21.22 27.20 29.71
C GLY A 62 20.51 26.01 29.11
N HIS A 63 20.01 25.13 29.98
CA HIS A 63 19.15 24.00 29.64
C HIS A 63 18.03 24.41 28.67
N GLY A 64 18.01 23.73 27.51
CA GLY A 64 16.88 23.76 26.59
C GLY A 64 15.63 23.28 27.28
N SER A 65 14.65 24.17 27.36
CA SER A 65 13.26 23.87 27.72
C SER A 65 12.69 22.81 26.76
N PRO A 66 12.13 21.68 27.23
CA PRO A 66 11.58 20.64 26.37
C PRO A 66 10.09 20.86 26.02
N ASN A 67 9.54 22.06 26.21
CA ASN A 67 8.11 22.35 25.99
C ASN A 67 7.87 23.54 25.05
N SER A 68 8.47 23.50 23.86
CA SER A 68 7.85 24.19 22.72
C SER A 68 7.43 23.12 21.73
N GLU A 69 6.13 23.01 21.47
CA GLU A 69 5.62 22.56 20.17
C GLU A 69 6.16 23.52 19.10
N ASN A 70 7.46 23.44 18.83
CA ASN A 70 8.04 23.98 17.63
C ASN A 70 7.54 23.05 16.55
N ILE A 71 6.40 23.42 15.96
CA ILE A 71 6.01 22.94 14.63
C ILE A 71 7.28 23.09 13.81
N ASP A 72 7.92 21.96 13.51
CA ASP A 72 9.19 21.96 12.82
C ASP A 72 8.89 22.45 11.40
N PHE A 73 9.03 23.76 11.19
CA PHE A 73 8.74 24.44 9.93
C PHE A 73 9.55 23.82 8.78
N SER A 74 10.67 23.16 9.09
CA SER A 74 11.46 22.38 8.15
C SER A 74 10.69 21.14 7.69
N ARG A 75 10.10 20.39 8.63
CA ARG A 75 9.26 19.22 8.34
C ARG A 75 8.01 19.61 7.55
N LEU A 76 7.33 20.68 7.96
CA LEU A 76 6.14 21.16 7.23
C LEU A 76 6.47 21.59 5.79
N ARG A 77 7.66 22.15 5.53
CA ARG A 77 8.11 22.47 4.16
C ARG A 77 8.34 21.22 3.33
N VAL A 78 9.00 20.21 3.89
CA VAL A 78 9.23 18.93 3.21
C VAL A 78 7.91 18.26 2.87
N ASP A 79 6.96 18.24 3.81
CA ASP A 79 5.63 17.66 3.59
C ASP A 79 4.84 18.43 2.50
N LEU A 80 4.95 19.76 2.47
CA LEU A 80 4.29 20.60 1.46
C LEU A 80 4.91 20.39 0.07
N ASP A 81 6.23 20.27 -0.02
CA ASP A 81 6.92 19.97 -1.28
C ASP A 81 6.57 18.57 -1.80
N ALA A 82 6.48 17.57 -0.90
CA ALA A 82 6.00 16.23 -1.23
C ALA A 82 4.54 16.22 -1.70
N GLN A 83 3.66 17.02 -1.08
CA GLN A 83 2.29 17.19 -1.51
C GLN A 83 2.18 17.87 -2.88
N ARG A 84 3.00 18.90 -3.15
CA ARG A 84 3.05 19.54 -4.47
C ARG A 84 3.46 18.55 -5.56
N GLU A 85 4.50 17.76 -5.29
CA GLU A 85 4.92 16.72 -6.23
C GLU A 85 3.81 15.68 -6.45
N SER A 86 3.10 15.29 -5.39
CA SER A 86 1.95 14.38 -5.50
C SER A 86 0.83 14.96 -6.36
N ILE A 87 0.49 16.23 -6.18
CA ILE A 87 -0.52 16.94 -6.99
C ILE A 87 -0.08 16.99 -8.45
N ASP A 88 1.18 17.37 -8.74
CA ASP A 88 1.69 17.42 -10.12
C ASP A 88 1.64 16.04 -10.80
N ARG A 89 1.91 14.96 -10.05
CA ARG A 89 1.78 13.57 -10.53
C ARG A 89 0.33 13.21 -10.81
N ILE A 90 -0.60 13.59 -9.93
CA ILE A 90 -2.04 13.36 -10.11
C ILE A 90 -2.54 14.13 -11.33
N ASP A 91 -2.18 15.40 -11.49
CA ASP A 91 -2.57 16.21 -12.64
C ASP A 91 -2.03 15.62 -13.95
N THR A 92 -0.78 15.16 -13.95
CA THR A 92 -0.18 14.50 -15.12
C THR A 92 -0.89 13.18 -15.44
N ALA A 93 -1.19 12.36 -14.44
CA ALA A 93 -1.91 11.10 -14.61
C ALA A 93 -3.35 11.35 -15.09
N GLY A 94 -4.03 12.35 -14.51
CA GLY A 94 -5.37 12.78 -14.91
C GLY A 94 -5.41 13.22 -16.36
N PHE A 95 -4.45 14.04 -16.80
CA PHE A 95 -4.33 14.45 -18.19
C PHE A 95 -4.10 13.26 -19.15
N GLN A 96 -3.28 12.27 -18.75
CA GLN A 96 -3.08 11.06 -19.55
C GLN A 96 -4.35 10.23 -19.69
N VAL A 97 -5.12 10.05 -18.61
CA VAL A 97 -6.39 9.31 -18.64
C VAL A 97 -7.40 10.01 -19.54
N VAL A 98 -7.57 11.32 -19.41
CA VAL A 98 -8.48 12.11 -20.27
C VAL A 98 -8.03 12.03 -21.73
N SER A 99 -6.73 12.18 -22.02
CA SER A 99 -6.21 12.08 -23.39
C SER A 99 -6.41 10.69 -24.01
N GLN A 100 -6.28 9.62 -23.22
CA GLN A 100 -6.61 8.27 -23.68
C GLN A 100 -8.10 8.11 -23.96
N PHE A 101 -8.95 8.68 -23.10
CA PHE A 101 -10.40 8.65 -23.28
C PHE A 101 -10.82 9.42 -24.54
N ASP A 102 -10.31 10.64 -24.75
CA ASP A 102 -10.55 11.42 -25.96
C ASP A 102 -10.09 10.70 -27.23
N SER A 103 -8.94 10.00 -27.16
CA SER A 103 -8.46 9.17 -28.27
C SER A 103 -9.37 7.97 -28.52
N ALA A 104 -9.92 7.34 -27.47
CA ALA A 104 -10.85 6.23 -27.60
C ALA A 104 -12.19 6.70 -28.19
N VAL A 105 -12.73 7.82 -27.70
CA VAL A 105 -13.95 8.45 -28.23
C VAL A 105 -13.76 8.82 -29.70
N SER A 106 -12.65 9.46 -30.06
CA SER A 106 -12.33 9.80 -31.46
C SER A 106 -12.25 8.57 -32.36
N ARG A 107 -11.81 7.42 -31.84
CA ARG A 107 -11.79 6.16 -32.60
C ARG A 107 -13.20 5.60 -32.78
N ILE A 108 -14.00 5.60 -31.73
CA ILE A 108 -15.40 5.15 -31.77
C ILE A 108 -16.19 6.00 -32.75
N GLU A 109 -16.05 7.32 -32.72
CA GLU A 109 -16.71 8.22 -33.67
C GLU A 109 -16.35 7.91 -35.13
N LYS A 110 -15.08 7.60 -35.41
CA LYS A 110 -14.64 7.18 -36.75
C LYS A 110 -15.24 5.83 -37.16
N GLU A 111 -15.27 4.86 -36.26
CA GLU A 111 -15.86 3.55 -36.53
C GLU A 111 -17.38 3.66 -36.72
N MET A 112 -18.06 4.53 -35.96
CA MET A 112 -19.49 4.83 -36.10
C MET A 112 -19.81 5.56 -37.41
N ALA A 113 -18.99 6.53 -37.81
CA ALA A 113 -19.13 7.19 -39.11
C ALA A 113 -18.94 6.20 -40.27
N LYS A 114 -17.98 5.28 -40.16
CA LYS A 114 -17.78 4.21 -41.15
C LYS A 114 -18.98 3.27 -41.21
N LEU A 115 -19.52 2.89 -40.04
CA LEU A 115 -20.70 2.04 -39.96
C LEU A 115 -21.93 2.69 -40.61
N ASN A 116 -22.18 3.97 -40.34
CA ASN A 116 -23.27 4.72 -40.99
C ASN A 116 -23.10 4.74 -42.50
N SER A 117 -21.88 5.01 -43.00
CA SER A 117 -21.61 4.96 -44.44
C SER A 117 -21.87 3.57 -45.06
N THR A 118 -21.54 2.49 -44.36
CA THR A 118 -21.84 1.13 -44.84
C THR A 118 -23.34 0.82 -44.81
N LEU A 119 -24.07 1.38 -43.84
CA LEU A 119 -25.52 1.20 -43.72
C LEU A 119 -26.25 1.95 -44.83
N ASP A 120 -25.85 3.18 -45.13
CA ASP A 120 -26.36 3.97 -46.25
C ASP A 120 -26.10 3.25 -47.59
N GLN A 121 -24.90 2.69 -47.75
CA GLN A 121 -24.56 1.92 -48.95
C GLN A 121 -25.43 0.66 -49.09
N LEU A 122 -25.62 -0.09 -48.01
CA LEU A 122 -26.47 -1.29 -48.02
C LEU A 122 -27.93 -0.94 -48.32
N GLN A 123 -28.42 0.19 -47.82
CA GLN A 123 -29.77 0.66 -48.10
C GLN A 123 -29.95 1.02 -49.57
N ASN A 124 -28.96 1.70 -50.18
CA ASN A 124 -28.96 1.98 -51.62
C ASN A 124 -28.92 0.69 -52.45
N ASP A 125 -28.07 -0.27 -52.08
CA ASP A 125 -28.00 -1.57 -52.76
C ASP A 125 -29.34 -2.32 -52.65
N PHE A 126 -29.98 -2.28 -51.49
CA PHE A 126 -31.30 -2.89 -51.29
C PHE A 126 -32.37 -2.26 -52.17
N ASP A 127 -32.40 -0.93 -52.28
CA ASP A 127 -33.34 -0.22 -53.14
C ASP A 127 -33.10 -0.52 -54.63
N LEU A 128 -31.83 -0.64 -55.03
CA LEU A 128 -31.46 -1.07 -56.37
C LEU A 128 -31.93 -2.50 -56.66
N HIS A 129 -31.67 -3.44 -55.75
CA HIS A 129 -32.13 -4.84 -55.89
C HIS A 129 -33.65 -4.95 -55.91
N LYS A 130 -34.35 -4.12 -55.13
CA LYS A 130 -35.81 -4.04 -55.13
C LYS A 130 -36.35 -3.55 -56.48
N ALA A 131 -35.67 -2.61 -57.13
CA ALA A 131 -36.01 -2.16 -58.48
C ALA A 131 -35.75 -3.26 -59.52
N ASP A 132 -34.59 -3.92 -59.48
CA ASP A 132 -34.26 -5.06 -60.35
C ASP A 132 -35.30 -6.19 -60.21
N LEU A 133 -35.69 -6.53 -58.99
CA LEU A 133 -36.69 -7.56 -58.72
C LEU A 133 -38.07 -7.19 -59.29
N LYS A 134 -38.46 -5.92 -59.20
CA LYS A 134 -39.69 -5.44 -59.85
C LYS A 134 -39.60 -5.57 -61.37
N SER A 135 -38.45 -5.25 -61.97
CA SER A 135 -38.22 -5.41 -63.41
C SER A 135 -38.31 -6.87 -63.84
N VAL A 136 -37.64 -7.78 -63.14
CA VAL A 136 -37.71 -9.22 -63.40
C VAL A 136 -39.14 -9.73 -63.23
N LYS A 137 -39.86 -9.28 -62.19
CA LYS A 137 -41.27 -9.64 -61.99
C LYS A 137 -42.14 -9.21 -63.16
N ILE A 138 -41.94 -8.02 -63.71
CA ILE A 138 -42.67 -7.53 -64.90
C ILE A 138 -42.34 -8.41 -66.11
N GLU A 139 -41.06 -8.71 -66.35
CA GLU A 139 -40.59 -9.54 -67.46
C GLU A 139 -41.09 -10.99 -67.39
N VAL A 140 -41.17 -11.56 -66.19
CA VAL A 140 -41.78 -12.89 -65.94
C VAL A 140 -43.29 -12.85 -66.16
N SER A 141 -43.95 -11.73 -65.80
CA SER A 141 -45.39 -11.55 -65.99
C SER A 141 -45.77 -11.30 -67.46
N SER A 142 -44.86 -10.77 -68.27
CA SER A 142 -45.09 -10.46 -69.70
C SER A 142 -44.92 -11.65 -70.64
N GLY A 143 -44.54 -12.84 -70.13
CA GLY A 143 -44.63 -14.09 -70.88
C GLY A 143 -43.64 -14.28 -72.03
N GLU A 144 -42.55 -13.50 -72.09
CA GLU A 144 -41.45 -13.76 -73.03
C GLU A 144 -40.51 -14.83 -72.46
N TYR A 145 -40.90 -16.09 -72.60
CA TYR A 145 -40.07 -17.24 -72.23
C TYR A 145 -39.08 -17.57 -73.35
N THR A 146 -37.93 -16.89 -73.39
CA THR A 146 -36.73 -17.48 -74.00
C THR A 146 -36.08 -18.42 -72.98
N THR A 147 -36.64 -19.63 -72.89
CA THR A 147 -36.06 -20.76 -72.19
C THR A 147 -34.72 -21.13 -72.84
N GLN A 148 -33.61 -20.86 -72.16
CA GLN A 148 -32.70 -21.89 -71.62
C GLN A 148 -31.36 -21.32 -71.14
N ASN A 149 -30.98 -20.10 -71.53
CA ASN A 149 -29.68 -19.50 -71.15
C ASN A 149 -29.79 -17.98 -70.99
N SER A 150 -30.78 -17.50 -70.22
CA SER A 150 -30.89 -16.07 -69.94
C SER A 150 -29.77 -15.64 -68.99
N PRO A 151 -28.88 -14.70 -69.39
CA PRO A 151 -27.83 -14.18 -68.52
C PRO A 151 -28.37 -13.49 -67.26
N LYS A 152 -29.67 -13.13 -67.26
CA LYS A 152 -30.36 -12.61 -66.08
C LYS A 152 -30.58 -13.70 -65.02
N LEU A 153 -30.87 -14.94 -65.43
CA LEU A 153 -31.08 -16.06 -64.52
C LEU A 153 -29.78 -16.49 -63.83
N SER A 154 -28.67 -16.57 -64.58
CA SER A 154 -27.35 -16.88 -64.00
C SER A 154 -26.84 -15.77 -63.08
N ARG A 155 -27.10 -14.50 -63.40
CA ARG A 155 -26.84 -13.37 -62.50
C ARG A 155 -27.66 -13.46 -61.21
N LEU A 156 -28.95 -13.79 -61.30
CA LEU A 156 -29.81 -13.95 -60.12
C LEU A 156 -29.33 -15.13 -59.25
N GLU A 157 -28.98 -16.26 -59.86
CA GLU A 157 -28.45 -17.43 -59.14
C GLU A 157 -27.14 -17.08 -58.42
N SER A 158 -26.22 -16.37 -59.09
CA SER A 158 -25.00 -15.85 -58.47
C SER A 158 -25.31 -14.94 -57.28
N GLN A 159 -26.26 -14.01 -57.41
CA GLN A 159 -26.66 -13.11 -56.34
C GLN A 159 -27.26 -13.87 -55.16
N VAL A 160 -28.11 -14.87 -55.40
CA VAL A 160 -28.69 -15.71 -54.34
C VAL A 160 -27.60 -16.50 -53.62
N ARG A 161 -26.61 -17.05 -54.33
CA ARG A 161 -25.47 -17.74 -53.72
C ARG A 161 -24.64 -16.78 -52.85
N THR A 162 -24.34 -15.58 -53.34
CA THR A 162 -23.60 -14.56 -52.58
C THR A 162 -24.39 -14.10 -51.35
N ALA A 163 -25.70 -13.87 -51.48
CA ALA A 163 -26.57 -13.50 -50.37
C ALA A 163 -26.64 -14.61 -49.32
N ASN A 164 -26.73 -15.88 -49.72
CA ASN A 164 -26.72 -17.02 -48.80
C ASN A 164 -25.37 -17.15 -48.06
N ALA A 165 -24.25 -16.88 -48.74
CA ALA A 165 -22.94 -16.83 -48.09
C ALA A 165 -22.87 -15.69 -47.05
N ALA A 166 -23.34 -14.49 -47.41
CA ALA A 166 -23.40 -13.35 -46.49
C ALA A 166 -24.30 -13.63 -45.28
N ILE A 167 -25.48 -14.24 -45.47
CA ILE A 167 -26.38 -14.65 -44.38
C ILE A 167 -25.70 -15.67 -43.45
N SER A 168 -24.92 -16.59 -44.02
CA SER A 168 -24.19 -17.60 -43.23
C SER A 168 -23.10 -16.95 -42.37
N GLU A 169 -22.33 -16.01 -42.92
CA GLU A 169 -21.35 -15.22 -42.15
C GLU A 169 -22.01 -14.34 -41.09
N MET A 170 -23.14 -13.69 -41.41
CA MET A 170 -23.90 -12.91 -40.43
C MET A 170 -24.40 -13.77 -39.26
N LYS A 171 -24.89 -14.99 -39.53
CA LYS A 171 -25.27 -15.93 -38.47
C LYS A 171 -24.09 -16.29 -37.59
N LYS A 172 -22.93 -16.57 -38.18
CA LYS A 172 -21.70 -16.88 -37.44
C LYS A 172 -21.26 -15.71 -36.56
N LEU A 173 -21.24 -14.49 -37.10
CA LEU A 173 -20.92 -13.27 -36.35
C LEU A 173 -21.93 -13.03 -35.21
N SER A 174 -23.22 -13.25 -35.45
CA SER A 174 -24.26 -13.15 -34.42
C SER A 174 -24.00 -14.12 -33.26
N GLU A 175 -23.62 -15.36 -33.54
CA GLU A 175 -23.29 -16.34 -32.49
C GLU A 175 -21.99 -15.99 -31.75
N GLU A 176 -21.00 -15.43 -32.43
CA GLU A 176 -19.77 -14.94 -31.78
C GLU A 176 -20.07 -13.79 -30.82
N VAL A 177 -20.85 -12.79 -31.26
CA VAL A 177 -21.28 -11.66 -30.41
C VAL A 177 -22.07 -12.14 -29.20
N LYS A 178 -22.93 -13.15 -29.35
CA LYS A 178 -23.64 -13.75 -28.21
C LYS A 178 -22.67 -14.39 -27.22
N ARG A 179 -21.66 -15.12 -27.70
CA ARG A 179 -20.63 -15.74 -26.86
C ARG A 179 -19.83 -14.70 -26.09
N GLU A 180 -19.31 -13.68 -26.79
CA GLU A 180 -18.57 -12.58 -26.19
C GLU A 180 -19.43 -11.81 -25.17
N ASN A 181 -20.72 -11.61 -25.43
CA ASN A 181 -21.61 -10.94 -24.48
C ASN A 181 -21.77 -11.76 -23.18
N VAL A 182 -21.87 -13.08 -23.28
CA VAL A 182 -21.91 -13.96 -22.10
C VAL A 182 -20.59 -13.91 -21.33
N GLU A 183 -19.45 -13.92 -22.02
CA GLU A 183 -18.13 -13.79 -21.40
C GLU A 183 -17.97 -12.45 -20.68
N LEU A 184 -18.31 -11.33 -21.33
CA LEU A 184 -18.29 -9.99 -20.72
C LEU A 184 -19.21 -9.88 -19.49
N ARG A 185 -20.38 -10.53 -19.50
CA ARG A 185 -21.26 -10.57 -18.33
C ARG A 185 -20.64 -11.35 -17.18
N ASN A 186 -19.96 -12.46 -17.47
CA ASN A 186 -19.24 -13.22 -16.46
C ASN A 186 -18.07 -12.43 -15.88
N ASP A 187 -17.28 -11.77 -16.72
CA ASP A 187 -16.16 -10.91 -16.28
C ASP A 187 -16.64 -9.75 -15.41
N LEU A 188 -17.77 -9.12 -15.77
CA LEU A 188 -18.38 -8.08 -14.96
C LEU A 188 -18.81 -8.62 -13.58
N LEU A 189 -19.41 -9.81 -13.53
CA LEU A 189 -19.77 -10.47 -12.27
C LEU A 189 -18.55 -10.80 -11.41
N ILE A 190 -17.46 -11.27 -12.01
CA ILE A 190 -16.20 -11.57 -11.31
C ILE A 190 -15.60 -10.26 -10.76
N SER A 191 -15.46 -9.24 -11.62
CA SER A 191 -14.93 -7.94 -11.24
C SER A 191 -15.72 -7.30 -10.10
N ARG A 192 -17.05 -7.41 -10.12
CA ARG A 192 -17.92 -6.94 -9.02
C ARG A 192 -17.68 -7.68 -7.71
N LYS A 193 -17.44 -8.99 -7.75
CA LYS A 193 -17.11 -9.78 -6.56
C LYS A 193 -15.76 -9.37 -5.98
N ASP A 194 -14.77 -9.15 -6.84
CA ASP A 194 -13.44 -8.74 -6.40
C ASP A 194 -13.43 -7.31 -5.86
N TYR A 195 -14.22 -6.40 -6.44
CA TYR A 195 -14.43 -5.07 -5.86
C TYR A 195 -14.99 -5.14 -4.44
N LYS A 196 -16.01 -5.97 -4.20
CA LYS A 196 -16.57 -6.17 -2.85
C LYS A 196 -15.55 -6.75 -1.87
N LYS A 197 -14.70 -7.69 -2.31
CA LYS A 197 -13.63 -8.22 -1.46
C LYS A 197 -12.62 -7.14 -1.10
N LEU A 198 -12.26 -6.29 -2.05
CA LEU A 198 -11.33 -5.18 -1.83
C LEU A 198 -11.92 -4.16 -0.86
N GLU A 199 -13.20 -3.80 -1.03
CA GLU A 199 -13.93 -2.91 -0.12
C GLU A 199 -13.97 -3.46 1.32
N ASN A 200 -14.24 -4.76 1.48
CA ASN A 200 -14.20 -5.40 2.80
C ASN A 200 -12.79 -5.39 3.41
N ALA A 201 -11.75 -5.58 2.60
CA ALA A 201 -10.37 -5.51 3.07
C ALA A 201 -9.97 -4.10 3.50
N ASP A 202 -10.43 -3.08 2.77
CA ASP A 202 -10.22 -1.66 3.10
C ASP A 202 -10.90 -1.29 4.43
N LEU A 203 -12.17 -1.69 4.61
CA LEU A 203 -12.89 -1.52 5.88
C LEU A 203 -12.17 -2.23 7.05
N GLY A 204 -11.67 -3.45 6.82
CA GLY A 204 -10.88 -4.19 7.80
C GLY A 204 -9.58 -3.49 8.16
N LEU A 205 -8.88 -2.93 7.18
CA LEU A 205 -7.65 -2.16 7.40
C LEU A 205 -7.93 -0.87 8.17
N GLN A 206 -9.01 -0.16 7.84
CA GLN A 206 -9.43 1.05 8.53
C GLN A 206 -9.75 0.77 10.01
N ALA A 207 -10.44 -0.33 10.30
CA ALA A 207 -10.72 -0.76 11.68
C ALA A 207 -9.43 -1.08 12.45
N ASN A 208 -8.48 -1.78 11.81
CA ASN A 208 -7.17 -2.06 12.41
C ASN A 208 -6.36 -0.78 12.67
N MET A 209 -6.42 0.19 11.75
CA MET A 209 -5.75 1.48 11.90
C MET A 209 -6.37 2.29 13.06
N ALA A 210 -7.69 2.28 13.20
CA ALA A 210 -8.37 2.91 14.33
C ALA A 210 -7.95 2.27 15.67
N LYS A 211 -7.94 0.93 15.73
CA LYS A 211 -7.48 0.19 16.91
C LYS A 211 -6.01 0.49 17.25
N MET A 212 -5.14 0.56 16.25
CA MET A 212 -3.72 0.90 16.43
C MET A 212 -3.55 2.34 16.91
N ASN A 213 -4.34 3.29 16.41
CA ASN A 213 -4.30 4.67 16.90
C ASN A 213 -4.73 4.76 18.37
N GLU A 214 -5.74 3.99 18.76
CA GLU A 214 -6.17 3.90 20.15
C GLU A 214 -5.07 3.31 21.05
N THR A 215 -4.41 2.23 20.64
CA THR A 215 -3.30 1.65 21.43
C THR A 215 -2.13 2.61 21.53
N VAL A 216 -1.76 3.29 20.44
CA VAL A 216 -0.70 4.32 20.46
C VAL A 216 -1.06 5.46 21.39
N LYS A 217 -2.31 5.92 21.38
CA LYS A 217 -2.80 6.96 22.31
C LYS A 217 -2.69 6.49 23.76
N ASN A 218 -3.13 5.28 24.07
CA ASN A 218 -3.04 4.72 25.43
C ASN A 218 -1.57 4.61 25.89
N ILE A 219 -0.66 4.17 25.02
CA ILE A 219 0.78 4.11 25.32
C ILE A 219 1.34 5.52 25.59
N LEU A 220 0.94 6.51 24.80
CA LEU A 220 1.36 7.90 24.98
C LEU A 220 0.89 8.46 26.33
N ASP A 221 -0.37 8.21 26.69
CA ASP A 221 -0.95 8.64 27.97
C ASP A 221 -0.24 7.96 29.16
N MET A 222 0.05 6.65 29.06
CA MET A 222 0.84 5.93 30.07
C MET A 222 2.26 6.50 30.22
N ASN A 223 2.93 6.79 29.09
CA ASN A 223 4.27 7.37 29.13
C ASN A 223 4.27 8.78 29.73
N MET A 224 3.25 9.60 29.43
CA MET A 224 3.10 10.93 30.02
C MET A 224 2.91 10.85 31.54
N ASN A 225 2.12 9.88 32.02
CA ASN A 225 1.95 9.65 33.46
C ASN A 225 3.25 9.16 34.12
N SER A 226 3.95 8.21 33.49
CA SER A 226 5.25 7.73 33.98
C SER A 226 6.31 8.85 34.03
N ALA A 227 6.31 9.75 33.04
CA ALA A 227 7.19 10.92 33.04
C ALA A 227 6.86 11.89 34.19
N LYS A 228 5.57 12.10 34.49
CA LYS A 228 5.13 12.91 35.64
C LYS A 228 5.58 12.29 36.96
N GLU A 229 5.36 10.99 37.16
CA GLU A 229 5.82 10.27 38.35
C GLU A 229 7.33 10.37 38.51
N THR A 230 8.08 10.17 37.42
CA THR A 230 9.55 10.31 37.43
C THR A 230 9.98 11.74 37.80
N ALA A 231 9.26 12.76 37.33
CA ALA A 231 9.53 14.15 37.70
C ALA A 231 9.24 14.41 39.19
N THR A 232 8.13 13.90 39.72
CA THR A 232 7.79 13.97 41.16
C THR A 232 8.86 13.28 42.01
N LEU A 233 9.25 12.06 41.64
CA LEU A 233 10.30 11.31 42.35
C LEU A 233 11.63 12.09 42.35
N ARG A 234 12.01 12.74 41.25
CA ARG A 234 13.23 13.58 41.22
C ARG A 234 13.15 14.77 42.18
N ILE A 235 11.97 15.39 42.32
CA ILE A 235 11.75 16.49 43.28
C ILE A 235 11.89 15.96 44.70
N GLU A 236 11.23 14.84 45.03
CA GLU A 236 11.32 14.20 46.36
C GLU A 236 12.75 13.77 46.69
N LEU A 237 13.49 13.19 45.74
CA LEU A 237 14.90 12.83 45.90
C LEU A 237 15.77 14.08 46.16
N GLY A 238 15.46 15.19 45.49
CA GLY A 238 16.11 16.49 45.72
C GLY A 238 15.84 17.03 47.12
N GLN A 239 14.59 16.95 47.58
CA GLN A 239 14.20 17.33 48.94
C GLN A 239 14.89 16.46 49.99
N LEU A 240 14.95 15.14 49.78
CA LEU A 240 15.61 14.20 50.69
C LEU A 240 17.12 14.50 50.81
N ARG A 241 17.80 14.75 49.69
CA ARG A 241 19.21 15.18 49.70
C ARG A 241 19.38 16.48 50.47
N GLN A 242 18.48 17.44 50.28
CA GLN A 242 18.51 18.72 51.01
C GLN A 242 18.31 18.51 52.52
N ILE A 243 17.42 17.61 52.94
CA ILE A 243 17.22 17.26 54.36
C ILE A 243 18.50 16.61 54.92
N MET A 244 19.08 15.64 54.22
CA MET A 244 20.34 15.00 54.64
C MET A 244 21.50 15.99 54.76
N ASP A 245 21.62 16.95 53.84
CA ASP A 245 22.65 17.99 53.89
C ASP A 245 22.41 18.99 55.05
N GLN A 246 21.15 19.25 55.42
CA GLN A 246 20.82 20.07 56.59
C GLN A 246 21.13 19.34 57.90
N ASP A 247 20.83 18.05 57.99
CA ASP A 247 21.15 17.21 59.14
C ASP A 247 22.65 16.99 59.29
N GLY A 248 23.41 16.86 58.19
CA GLY A 248 24.88 16.81 58.25
C GLY A 248 25.53 18.13 58.70
N LYS A 249 24.87 19.28 58.48
CA LYS A 249 25.33 20.61 58.93
C LYS A 249 24.96 20.90 60.38
N LYS A 250 23.88 20.32 60.89
CA LYS A 250 23.61 20.22 62.33
C LYS A 250 24.51 19.12 62.87
N LYS A 251 25.72 19.44 63.32
CA LYS A 251 26.57 18.48 64.05
C LYS A 251 25.81 17.98 65.29
N VAL A 252 25.05 16.90 65.12
CA VAL A 252 24.57 16.07 66.21
C VAL A 252 25.84 15.51 66.83
N ASP A 253 25.99 15.74 68.13
CA ASP A 253 27.10 15.26 68.94
C ASP A 253 27.07 13.71 68.95
N LEU A 254 27.68 13.11 67.92
CA LEU A 254 27.75 11.66 67.68
C LEU A 254 28.46 10.90 68.82
N SER A 255 29.06 11.62 69.78
CA SER A 255 29.65 11.04 70.99
C SER A 255 28.61 10.45 71.96
N LYS A 256 27.31 10.76 71.79
CA LYS A 256 26.23 10.28 72.69
C LYS A 256 25.32 9.20 72.10
N GLN A 257 25.45 8.86 70.82
CA GLN A 257 24.61 7.86 70.14
C GLN A 257 25.39 6.60 69.75
N GLN A 258 26.31 6.16 70.60
CA GLN A 258 26.92 4.85 70.42
C GLN A 258 25.87 3.80 70.80
N ILE A 259 25.18 3.25 69.80
CA ILE A 259 24.29 2.10 69.97
C ILE A 259 25.13 1.00 70.63
N PRO A 260 24.74 0.51 71.82
CA PRO A 260 25.48 -0.55 72.49
C PRO A 260 25.61 -1.73 71.52
N SER A 261 26.82 -2.26 71.34
CA SER A 261 27.10 -3.37 70.40
C SER A 261 26.11 -4.53 70.55
N ARG A 262 25.63 -4.77 71.78
CA ARG A 262 24.58 -5.74 72.10
C ARG A 262 23.25 -5.50 71.38
N GLU A 263 22.81 -4.25 71.22
CA GLU A 263 21.57 -3.93 70.51
C GLU A 263 21.73 -4.20 69.00
N LEU A 264 22.94 -4.01 68.47
CA LEU A 264 23.27 -4.34 67.09
C LEU A 264 23.25 -5.86 66.85
N ASP A 265 23.77 -6.64 67.80
CA ASP A 265 23.72 -8.10 67.76
C ASP A 265 22.29 -8.63 67.87
N ILE A 266 21.47 -8.03 68.75
CA ILE A 266 20.03 -8.34 68.87
C ILE A 266 19.31 -8.03 67.54
N LEU A 267 19.59 -6.88 66.94
CA LEU A 267 19.01 -6.50 65.65
C LEU A 267 19.42 -7.48 64.55
N THR A 268 20.71 -7.83 64.47
CA THR A 268 21.24 -8.80 63.50
C THR A 268 20.59 -10.18 63.69
N SER A 269 20.46 -10.63 64.93
CA SER A 269 19.76 -11.87 65.28
C SER A 269 18.28 -11.84 64.86
N ASN A 270 17.59 -10.73 65.13
CA ASN A 270 16.19 -10.56 64.76
C ASN A 270 15.99 -10.48 63.24
N MET A 271 16.84 -9.77 62.52
CA MET A 271 16.82 -9.74 61.05
C MET A 271 17.04 -11.14 60.47
N THR A 272 17.96 -11.91 61.03
CA THR A 272 18.22 -13.29 60.60
C THR A 272 17.01 -14.20 60.86
N LYS A 273 16.38 -14.08 62.04
CA LYS A 273 15.14 -14.81 62.37
C LYS A 273 13.96 -14.41 61.48
N ILE A 274 13.83 -13.13 61.15
CA ILE A 274 12.79 -12.63 60.23
C ILE A 274 13.05 -13.17 58.83
N GLY A 275 14.29 -13.14 58.34
CA GLY A 275 14.66 -13.70 57.03
C GLY A 275 14.36 -15.20 56.93
N ALA A 276 14.71 -15.97 57.97
CA ALA A 276 14.37 -17.40 58.03
C ALA A 276 12.85 -17.65 58.02
N ARG A 277 12.07 -16.86 58.78
CA ARG A 277 10.60 -16.96 58.79
C ARG A 277 9.99 -16.55 57.45
N ALA A 278 10.50 -15.51 56.80
CA ALA A 278 10.04 -15.08 55.49
C ALA A 278 10.25 -16.17 54.43
N SER A 279 11.41 -16.83 54.43
CA SER A 279 11.68 -17.98 53.56
C SER A 279 10.74 -19.17 53.82
N GLN A 280 10.37 -19.42 55.09
CA GLN A 280 9.36 -20.43 55.43
C GLN A 280 7.97 -20.04 54.91
N VAL A 281 7.57 -18.78 55.06
CA VAL A 281 6.28 -18.29 54.54
C VAL A 281 6.21 -18.37 53.01
N GLU A 282 7.30 -18.03 52.31
CA GLU A 282 7.38 -18.16 50.85
C GLU A 282 7.23 -19.63 50.40
N THR A 283 7.86 -20.55 51.13
CA THR A 283 7.72 -22.00 50.89
C THR A 283 6.27 -22.45 51.08
N LEU A 284 5.62 -22.04 52.18
CA LEU A 284 4.20 -22.34 52.44
C LEU A 284 3.27 -21.73 51.39
N GLN A 285 3.57 -20.53 50.90
CA GLN A 285 2.80 -19.87 49.85
C GLN A 285 2.87 -20.67 48.54
N MET A 286 4.07 -21.16 48.19
CA MET A 286 4.26 -22.02 47.01
C MET A 286 3.53 -23.37 47.15
N GLU A 287 3.57 -23.99 48.33
CA GLU A 287 2.80 -25.21 48.61
C GLU A 287 1.29 -24.98 48.51
N PHE A 288 0.81 -23.85 49.02
CA PHE A 288 -0.60 -23.45 48.93
C PHE A 288 -1.04 -23.25 47.47
N ASP A 289 -0.22 -22.62 46.63
CA ASP A 289 -0.51 -22.45 45.20
C ASP A 289 -0.56 -23.80 44.45
N ILE A 290 0.32 -24.74 44.81
CA ILE A 290 0.27 -26.12 44.27
C ILE A 290 -1.03 -26.81 44.70
N PHE A 291 -1.42 -26.66 45.96
CA PHE A 291 -2.66 -27.23 46.49
C PHE A 291 -3.90 -26.64 45.80
N LYS A 292 -3.97 -25.31 45.67
CA LYS A 292 -5.02 -24.60 44.93
C LYS A 292 -5.12 -25.09 43.49
N SER A 293 -3.98 -25.26 42.82
CA SER A 293 -3.93 -25.78 41.44
C SER A 293 -4.42 -27.24 41.35
N ARG A 294 -4.19 -28.06 42.37
CA ARG A 294 -4.71 -29.45 42.42
C ARG A 294 -6.22 -29.46 42.63
N ILE A 295 -6.74 -28.63 43.55
CA ILE A 295 -8.17 -28.47 43.78
C ILE A 295 -8.86 -27.97 42.51
N GLN A 296 -8.34 -26.92 41.87
CA GLN A 296 -8.96 -26.37 40.66
C GLN A 296 -9.04 -27.41 39.53
N ARG A 297 -8.04 -28.29 39.41
CA ARG A 297 -8.11 -29.42 38.46
C ARG A 297 -9.14 -30.46 38.87
N LEU A 298 -9.27 -30.78 40.16
CA LEU A 298 -10.29 -31.69 40.67
C LEU A 298 -11.70 -31.11 40.48
N GLU A 299 -11.89 -29.83 40.74
CA GLU A 299 -13.16 -29.12 40.50
C GLU A 299 -13.51 -29.11 39.01
N ALA A 300 -12.55 -28.76 38.13
CA ALA A 300 -12.77 -28.79 36.68
C ALA A 300 -13.04 -30.21 36.13
N SER A 301 -12.54 -31.26 36.79
CA SER A 301 -12.85 -32.65 36.42
C SER A 301 -14.14 -33.17 37.07
N ALA A 302 -14.59 -32.59 38.18
CA ALA A 302 -15.90 -32.85 38.77
C ALA A 302 -17.04 -32.12 38.02
N GLU A 303 -16.79 -30.92 37.50
CA GLU A 303 -17.76 -30.15 36.69
C GLU A 303 -18.00 -30.77 35.29
N HIS A 304 -17.09 -31.64 34.83
CA HIS A 304 -17.27 -32.47 33.64
C HIS A 304 -18.03 -33.79 33.91
N ILE A 305 -18.41 -34.07 35.16
CA ILE A 305 -19.33 -35.17 35.50
C ILE A 305 -20.75 -34.57 35.54
N SER A 306 -21.30 -34.31 34.36
CA SER A 306 -22.74 -34.12 34.16
C SER A 306 -23.45 -35.49 34.26
N PRO A 307 -24.61 -35.59 34.93
CA PRO A 307 -25.27 -36.86 35.21
C PRO A 307 -26.01 -37.39 33.99
N CYS A 308 -25.48 -38.44 33.36
CA CYS A 308 -26.26 -39.35 32.52
C CYS A 308 -25.45 -40.64 32.28
N GLU A 309 -25.55 -41.60 33.18
CA GLU A 309 -25.96 -42.97 32.84
C GLU A 309 -26.11 -43.79 34.12
N GLU A 310 -27.37 -44.03 34.39
CA GLU A 310 -27.95 -45.03 35.24
C GLU A 310 -27.48 -46.45 34.83
N LEU A 311 -27.27 -47.31 35.85
CA LEU A 311 -27.28 -48.79 35.80
C LEU A 311 -26.10 -49.52 35.09
N GLN A 312 -25.14 -50.04 35.88
CA GLN A 312 -25.07 -51.46 36.25
C GLN A 312 -23.75 -51.88 36.94
N LEU A 313 -23.92 -52.53 38.10
CA LEU A 313 -23.24 -53.74 38.57
C LEU A 313 -21.73 -53.75 38.86
N ALA A 314 -21.47 -53.81 40.17
CA ALA A 314 -20.43 -54.55 40.90
C ALA A 314 -19.51 -55.53 40.14
N SER A 315 -18.22 -55.54 40.53
CA SER A 315 -17.38 -56.71 40.93
C SER A 315 -15.89 -56.31 40.88
N ILE A 316 -15.20 -56.06 42.01
CA ILE A 316 -14.34 -56.98 42.79
C ILE A 316 -12.96 -57.30 42.14
N GLN A 317 -11.92 -57.20 43.00
CA GLN A 317 -10.57 -57.81 42.97
C GLN A 317 -9.53 -57.30 41.95
N GLN A 318 -8.35 -56.79 42.35
CA GLN A 318 -7.25 -57.38 43.14
C GLN A 318 -6.45 -58.44 42.34
N SER A 319 -5.11 -58.26 42.34
CA SER A 319 -4.01 -59.20 41.98
C SER A 319 -3.30 -58.85 40.64
N LYS A 320 -2.02 -58.44 40.60
CA LYS A 320 -0.74 -59.09 40.96
C LYS A 320 -0.25 -60.08 39.88
N SER A 321 1.05 -59.96 39.56
CA SER A 321 1.99 -60.91 38.91
C SER A 321 1.96 -61.17 37.39
N ALA A 322 3.02 -60.69 36.73
CA ALA A 322 4.12 -61.44 36.11
C ALA A 322 3.84 -62.67 35.20
N ALA A 323 4.36 -62.51 33.97
CA ALA A 323 5.24 -63.45 33.23
C ALA A 323 4.65 -64.68 32.49
N THR A 324 4.87 -64.64 31.16
CA THR A 324 5.43 -65.72 30.31
C THR A 324 4.50 -66.65 29.51
N SER A 325 4.80 -66.64 28.20
CA SER A 325 4.72 -67.71 27.18
C SER A 325 3.39 -67.99 26.45
N GLY A 326 3.52 -68.17 25.13
CA GLY A 326 2.55 -68.87 24.27
C GLY A 326 2.33 -68.24 22.90
N SER A 327 3.17 -68.58 21.92
CA SER A 327 2.93 -68.48 20.46
C SER A 327 2.64 -69.91 19.94
N PRO A 328 2.19 -70.21 18.69
CA PRO A 328 1.75 -69.38 17.54
C PRO A 328 0.40 -69.85 16.89
N ASN A 329 -0.23 -69.00 16.06
CA ASN A 329 -0.51 -69.29 14.64
C ASN A 329 -1.54 -68.32 13.99
N ASP A 330 -1.14 -67.85 12.81
CA ASP A 330 -1.91 -67.52 11.59
C ASP A 330 -3.20 -66.69 11.65
N ALA A 331 -3.12 -65.46 11.14
CA ALA A 331 -3.70 -65.06 9.84
C ALA A 331 -3.48 -63.55 9.56
N TYR A 332 -2.94 -63.23 8.38
CA TYR A 332 -2.91 -61.89 7.75
C TYR A 332 -4.34 -61.37 7.43
N PRO A 333 -4.62 -60.08 7.08
CA PRO A 333 -3.71 -59.08 6.49
C PRO A 333 -3.89 -57.59 6.91
N MET A 334 -2.98 -56.73 6.40
CA MET A 334 -3.07 -55.27 6.19
C MET A 334 -3.04 -54.32 7.39
N SER A 335 -1.93 -53.60 7.55
CA SER A 335 -1.81 -52.32 8.26
C SER A 335 -0.89 -51.39 7.47
N ASP A 336 -1.24 -50.10 7.55
CA ASP A 336 -0.47 -48.85 7.32
C ASP A 336 -1.46 -47.86 6.66
N GLU A 337 -1.71 -46.65 7.10
CA GLU A 337 -1.09 -45.72 8.06
C GLU A 337 -2.10 -44.55 8.17
N LEU A 338 -2.35 -43.99 9.37
CA LEU A 338 -2.44 -42.53 9.61
C LEU A 338 -2.93 -42.18 11.02
N HIS A 339 -1.92 -41.86 11.83
CA HIS A 339 -1.82 -40.95 12.96
C HIS A 339 -3.06 -40.30 13.61
N GLN A 340 -3.17 -40.62 14.90
CA GLN A 340 -3.69 -39.82 16.00
C GLN A 340 -3.06 -38.41 16.09
N GLU A 341 -3.93 -37.44 16.37
CA GLU A 341 -3.62 -36.09 16.79
C GLU A 341 -3.65 -36.03 18.34
N ALA A 342 -2.60 -35.48 18.94
CA ALA A 342 -2.56 -35.09 20.35
C ALA A 342 -2.16 -33.61 20.44
N PRO A 343 -2.80 -32.80 21.32
CA PRO A 343 -2.41 -31.41 21.53
C PRO A 343 -1.32 -31.25 22.60
N ALA A 344 -0.56 -30.19 22.38
CA ALA A 344 0.72 -29.86 22.96
C ALA A 344 0.68 -29.32 24.39
N LYS A 345 1.81 -29.54 25.08
CA LYS A 345 2.24 -28.84 26.29
C LYS A 345 3.34 -27.84 25.92
N VAL A 346 3.21 -26.64 26.46
CA VAL A 346 4.11 -25.48 26.34
C VAL A 346 5.37 -25.67 27.19
N PHE A 347 6.53 -25.22 26.69
CA PHE A 347 7.60 -24.66 27.54
C PHE A 347 8.33 -23.52 26.81
N ASN A 348 8.57 -22.44 27.55
CA ASN A 348 9.32 -21.24 27.19
C ASN A 348 10.83 -21.48 27.29
N GLU A 349 11.67 -20.83 26.47
CA GLU A 349 12.81 -20.03 26.94
C GLU A 349 13.44 -19.18 25.82
N ALA A 350 14.04 -18.06 26.21
CA ALA A 350 14.42 -16.92 25.39
C ALA A 350 15.82 -17.00 24.76
N THR A 351 16.02 -16.36 23.59
CA THR A 351 17.26 -15.64 23.20
C THR A 351 17.01 -14.76 21.94
N PRO A 352 17.81 -13.71 21.70
CA PRO A 352 17.44 -12.56 20.87
C PRO A 352 17.77 -12.78 19.39
N ALA A 353 16.84 -12.39 18.51
CA ALA A 353 17.06 -12.41 17.06
C ALA A 353 17.51 -11.04 16.55
N SER A 354 18.74 -11.02 16.04
CA SER A 354 19.24 -10.02 15.09
C SER A 354 18.42 -10.10 13.79
N LEU A 355 17.69 -9.04 13.47
CA LEU A 355 16.89 -8.91 12.26
C LEU A 355 17.79 -8.60 11.06
N LYS A 356 18.15 -9.65 10.30
CA LYS A 356 18.65 -9.51 8.93
C LYS A 356 17.48 -9.14 8.00
N VAL A 357 17.56 -7.92 7.47
CA VAL A 357 16.79 -7.42 6.34
C VAL A 357 16.88 -8.39 5.16
N SER A 358 15.75 -8.96 4.75
CA SER A 358 15.62 -9.74 3.52
C SER A 358 15.05 -8.83 2.42
N GLN A 359 15.85 -8.60 1.39
CA GLN A 359 15.44 -7.91 0.16
C GLN A 359 14.45 -8.76 -0.65
N PRO A 360 13.45 -8.17 -1.32
CA PRO A 360 12.64 -8.88 -2.28
C PRO A 360 13.41 -9.10 -3.59
N THR A 361 13.46 -10.36 -4.04
CA THR A 361 14.04 -10.78 -5.31
C THR A 361 13.17 -10.33 -6.47
N SER A 362 13.73 -9.46 -7.31
CA SER A 362 13.15 -9.02 -8.57
C SER A 362 13.10 -10.16 -9.59
N ARG A 363 11.88 -10.66 -9.88
CA ARG A 363 11.61 -11.70 -10.88
C ARG A 363 11.64 -11.09 -12.29
N LYS A 364 12.73 -11.28 -13.02
CA LYS A 364 12.82 -10.99 -14.47
C LYS A 364 11.85 -11.88 -15.25
N ARG A 365 10.81 -11.30 -15.85
CA ARG A 365 10.06 -11.92 -16.95
C ARG A 365 10.82 -11.68 -18.26
N LYS A 366 11.23 -12.76 -18.94
CA LYS A 366 11.67 -12.76 -20.33
C LYS A 366 10.42 -12.64 -21.23
N ALA A 367 10.43 -11.71 -22.17
CA ALA A 367 9.46 -11.68 -23.27
C ALA A 367 9.87 -12.67 -24.37
N PRO A 368 8.93 -13.25 -25.13
CA PRO A 368 9.24 -14.11 -26.27
C PRO A 368 9.73 -13.29 -27.46
N ALA A 369 10.68 -13.85 -28.22
CA ALA A 369 11.16 -13.29 -29.46
C ALA A 369 10.16 -13.59 -30.59
N GLU A 370 9.57 -12.55 -31.17
CA GLU A 370 8.76 -12.64 -32.38
C GLU A 370 9.66 -12.41 -33.60
N LYS A 371 9.80 -13.45 -34.43
CA LYS A 371 10.38 -13.35 -35.77
C LYS A 371 9.28 -12.85 -36.72
N VAL A 372 9.47 -11.68 -37.34
CA VAL A 372 8.74 -11.31 -38.55
C VAL A 372 9.73 -10.82 -39.59
N ALA A 373 9.88 -11.63 -40.64
CA ALA A 373 10.37 -11.20 -41.95
C ALA A 373 9.16 -10.67 -42.73
N GLY A 374 9.31 -9.54 -43.42
CA GLY A 374 8.29 -9.04 -44.34
C GLY A 374 8.36 -7.52 -44.54
N ALA A 375 8.73 -7.13 -45.75
CA ALA A 375 8.91 -5.75 -46.18
C ALA A 375 7.60 -4.95 -46.18
N GLY A 376 7.67 -3.71 -45.69
CA GLY A 376 6.61 -2.71 -45.84
C GLY A 376 7.10 -1.35 -45.33
N GLN A 377 7.14 -0.35 -46.21
CA GLN A 377 7.53 1.02 -45.89
C GLN A 377 6.63 1.62 -44.81
N GLY A 378 7.13 1.67 -43.57
CA GLY A 378 6.46 2.34 -42.46
C GLY A 378 7.00 3.76 -42.26
N ASN A 379 6.12 4.75 -42.26
CA ASN A 379 6.37 6.08 -41.72
C ASN A 379 6.73 5.94 -40.23
N LYS A 380 8.01 6.13 -39.90
CA LYS A 380 8.51 5.99 -38.53
C LYS A 380 8.27 7.28 -37.76
N SER A 381 7.34 7.24 -36.82
CA SER A 381 7.15 8.29 -35.81
C SER A 381 8.45 8.51 -35.01
N PRO A 382 8.81 9.75 -34.65
CA PRO A 382 10.04 10.02 -33.91
C PRO A 382 10.05 9.31 -32.56
N ARG A 383 11.17 8.65 -32.23
CA ARG A 383 11.32 7.94 -30.97
C ARG A 383 11.62 8.94 -29.85
N LEU A 384 10.86 8.88 -28.75
CA LEU A 384 11.06 9.72 -27.58
C LEU A 384 12.11 9.11 -26.65
N ALA A 385 13.00 9.94 -26.11
CA ALA A 385 13.94 9.55 -25.07
C ALA A 385 13.20 9.31 -23.73
N ARG A 386 13.89 8.70 -22.76
CA ARG A 386 13.36 8.45 -21.40
C ARG A 386 12.87 9.71 -20.67
N SER A 387 13.27 10.91 -21.12
CA SER A 387 12.81 12.21 -20.62
C SER A 387 11.63 12.81 -21.41
N GLY A 388 11.05 12.08 -22.36
CA GLY A 388 9.95 12.57 -23.22
C GLY A 388 10.39 13.50 -24.36
N ALA A 389 11.68 13.81 -24.49
CA ALA A 389 12.19 14.63 -25.59
C ALA A 389 12.40 13.80 -26.87
N ILE A 390 12.14 14.41 -28.04
CA ILE A 390 12.36 13.78 -29.36
C ILE A 390 13.84 13.51 -29.58
N ASP A 391 14.23 12.25 -29.81
CA ASP A 391 15.60 11.88 -30.11
C ASP A 391 15.99 12.38 -31.51
N LYS A 392 16.76 13.48 -31.53
CA LYS A 392 17.20 14.13 -32.77
C LYS A 392 18.06 13.24 -33.67
N ARG A 393 18.58 12.11 -33.17
CA ARG A 393 19.33 11.14 -33.99
C ARG A 393 18.42 10.28 -34.87
N SER A 394 17.11 10.23 -34.59
CA SER A 394 16.15 9.41 -35.32
C SER A 394 15.58 10.09 -36.59
N ILE A 395 15.86 11.38 -36.80
CA ILE A 395 15.34 12.15 -37.93
C ILE A 395 16.31 12.04 -39.12
N LYS A 396 16.12 11.04 -39.98
CA LYS A 396 16.80 10.99 -41.29
C LYS A 396 16.21 12.06 -42.21
N LYS A 397 16.99 13.11 -42.54
CA LYS A 397 16.63 14.07 -43.59
C LYS A 397 16.63 13.36 -44.95
N PRO A 398 15.54 13.43 -45.75
CA PRO A 398 15.58 12.95 -47.12
C PRO A 398 16.46 13.87 -47.98
N ARG A 399 17.33 13.26 -48.77
CA ARG A 399 18.25 13.92 -49.72
C ARG A 399 17.42 14.36 -50.94
N ALA A 400 17.30 15.67 -51.15
CA ALA A 400 16.63 16.22 -52.33
C ALA A 400 17.41 15.83 -53.60
N SER A 401 16.72 15.21 -54.55
CA SER A 401 17.20 14.96 -55.91
C SER A 401 16.97 16.19 -56.78
N LEU A 402 18.02 16.63 -57.47
CA LEU A 402 18.00 17.68 -58.49
C LEU A 402 17.20 17.24 -59.72
N PRO A 403 16.55 18.17 -60.46
CA PRO A 403 15.86 17.85 -61.70
C PRO A 403 16.87 17.69 -62.85
N ALA A 404 16.65 16.67 -63.69
CA ALA A 404 17.40 16.47 -64.92
C ALA A 404 16.79 17.32 -66.04
N ASP A 405 17.67 18.01 -66.77
CA ASP A 405 17.39 18.86 -67.92
C ASP A 405 16.66 18.12 -69.04
N SER A 406 15.67 18.83 -69.60
CA SER A 406 15.07 18.58 -70.89
C SER A 406 16.06 18.85 -72.03
N LYS A 407 16.24 17.91 -72.96
CA LYS A 407 16.72 18.20 -74.31
C LYS A 407 15.88 17.45 -75.35
N LEU A 408 15.40 18.26 -76.30
CA LEU A 408 15.19 18.06 -77.75
C LEU A 408 15.03 16.63 -78.27
#